data_AF-A0A7X9DFY3-F1
#
_entry.id   AF-A0A7X9DFY3-F1
#
_cell.length_a   1.000
_cell.length_b   1.000
_cell.length_c   1.000
_cell.angle_alpha   90.00
_cell.angle_beta   90.00
_cell.angle_gamma   90.00
#
_symmetry.space_group_name_H-M   'P 1'
#
loop_
_entity.id
_entity.type
_entity.pdbx_description
1 polymer ?
#
loop_
_entity_poly.entity_id
_entity_poly.type
_entity_poly.pdbx_seq_one_letter_code
_entity_poly.pdbx_strand_id
1 'polypeptide(L)'
;DDYEGIDYKRLNALLQDFVKSGGRLYAAGYSYRFVEALGCSLSFFNNFPHYGTSGRIHSFLNDDFASFVMRDDMQLTVNYNGWVALQRANASILAKGYFPTVGGEREGPVAFFKKYGNGVVYYSAYHTGEDSLYMRYFIFRTAYGMLVDELLQKAWYWGQSIALSVVDTFKGDEYARSYTCTLPQGAITIYLPTTYPVQVDIFANKKLLGSWDSGFITEISLYNPATQDATVYVYQSNRAAYKPFALVIAQGRCILPYMPVVRLSMGAIAVIMLLGFTWKRINPRKFAGKRRYWFRDGHFIHRQK
;
A
#
# COMPACT_ATOMS: atom_id res chain seq x y z
N ASP A 1 -15.14 5.44 37.39
CA ASP A 1 -15.04 4.18 36.62
C ASP A 1 -16.05 4.16 35.49
N ASP A 2 -15.86 4.98 34.45
CA ASP A 2 -16.81 5.13 33.33
C ASP A 2 -16.83 3.94 32.34
N TYR A 3 -16.29 2.79 32.75
CA TYR A 3 -16.13 1.58 31.95
C TYR A 3 -16.78 0.33 32.59
N GLU A 4 -17.46 0.45 33.73
CA GLU A 4 -18.28 -0.64 34.26
C GLU A 4 -19.39 -0.98 33.26
N GLY A 5 -19.36 -2.21 32.72
CA GLY A 5 -20.40 -2.74 31.83
C GLY A 5 -19.96 -3.01 30.39
N ILE A 6 -18.74 -2.66 29.98
CA ILE A 6 -18.25 -3.07 28.66
C ILE A 6 -17.84 -4.54 28.69
N ASP A 7 -18.60 -5.39 28.00
CA ASP A 7 -18.18 -6.76 27.68
C ASP A 7 -17.07 -6.72 26.62
N TYR A 8 -15.82 -6.65 27.09
CA TYR A 8 -14.64 -6.63 26.23
C TYR A 8 -14.52 -7.87 25.34
N LYS A 9 -15.04 -9.02 25.78
CA LYS A 9 -14.99 -10.24 24.98
C LYS A 9 -15.93 -10.10 23.78
N ARG A 10 -17.15 -9.62 24.01
CA ARG A 10 -18.11 -9.33 22.94
C ARG A 10 -17.63 -8.22 22.02
N LEU A 11 -17.10 -7.12 22.57
CA LEU A 11 -16.54 -6.03 21.79
C LEU A 11 -15.40 -6.51 20.87
N ASN A 12 -14.47 -7.31 21.40
CA ASN A 12 -13.39 -7.88 20.61
C ASN A 12 -13.90 -8.75 19.46
N ALA A 13 -14.90 -9.60 19.72
CA ALA A 13 -15.51 -10.44 18.68
C ALA A 13 -16.15 -9.58 17.58
N LEU A 14 -16.91 -8.55 17.95
CA LEU A 14 -17.53 -7.62 16.99
C LEU A 14 -16.49 -6.85 16.17
N LEU A 15 -15.40 -6.39 16.79
CA LEU A 15 -14.31 -5.71 16.09
C LEU A 15 -13.58 -6.67 15.14
N GLN A 16 -13.32 -7.90 15.57
CA GLN A 16 -12.74 -8.95 14.72
C GLN A 16 -13.62 -9.21 13.50
N ASP A 17 -14.92 -9.40 13.68
CA ASP A 17 -15.85 -9.66 12.59
C ASP A 17 -15.97 -8.46 11.64
N PHE A 18 -16.04 -7.24 12.18
CA PHE A 18 -16.08 -6.01 11.40
C PHE A 18 -14.84 -5.87 10.50
N VAL A 19 -13.64 -5.96 11.08
CA VAL A 19 -12.39 -5.83 10.32
C VAL A 19 -12.22 -7.00 9.36
N LYS A 20 -12.47 -8.24 9.79
CA LYS A 20 -12.35 -9.42 8.94
C LYS A 20 -13.22 -9.32 7.68
N SER A 21 -14.39 -8.69 7.80
CA SER A 21 -15.35 -8.49 6.70
C SER A 21 -15.03 -7.31 5.77
N GLY A 22 -13.93 -6.58 6.00
CA GLY A 22 -13.51 -5.43 5.18
C GLY A 22 -13.51 -4.09 5.91
N GLY A 23 -13.94 -4.06 7.17
CA GLY A 23 -13.89 -2.87 8.00
C GLY A 23 -12.47 -2.37 8.25
N ARG A 24 -12.35 -1.08 8.53
CA ARG A 24 -11.07 -0.44 8.87
C ARG A 24 -11.14 0.09 10.30
N LEU A 25 -10.11 -0.18 11.08
CA LEU A 25 -10.01 0.27 12.46
C LEU A 25 -8.75 1.11 12.64
N TYR A 26 -8.87 2.26 13.27
CA TYR A 26 -7.74 2.99 13.83
C TYR A 26 -7.79 2.92 15.35
N ALA A 27 -6.72 2.43 15.96
CA ALA A 27 -6.51 2.41 17.40
C ALA A 27 -5.27 3.23 17.76
N ALA A 28 -5.29 3.87 18.92
CA ALA A 28 -4.14 4.65 19.39
C ALA A 28 -3.84 4.43 20.87
N GLY A 29 -2.57 4.59 21.25
CA GLY A 29 -2.10 4.53 22.63
C GLY A 29 -2.54 3.25 23.35
N TYR A 30 -3.30 3.42 24.43
CA TYR A 30 -3.76 2.35 25.33
C TYR A 30 -4.70 1.32 24.68
N SER A 31 -5.21 1.59 23.49
CA SER A 31 -6.06 0.68 22.71
C SER A 31 -5.30 -0.47 22.02
N TYR A 32 -4.02 -0.69 22.34
CA TYR A 32 -3.17 -1.73 21.74
C TYR A 32 -3.75 -3.15 21.87
N ARG A 33 -4.49 -3.45 22.95
CA ARG A 33 -5.10 -4.78 23.18
C ARG A 33 -6.10 -5.16 22.09
N PHE A 34 -6.81 -4.18 21.52
CA PHE A 34 -7.72 -4.42 20.40
C PHE A 34 -6.96 -4.81 19.14
N VAL A 35 -5.76 -4.26 18.95
CA VAL A 35 -4.87 -4.56 17.82
C VAL A 35 -4.25 -5.95 17.96
N GLU A 36 -3.87 -6.35 19.19
CA GLU A 36 -3.40 -7.71 19.47
C GLU A 36 -4.47 -8.76 19.19
N ALA A 37 -5.73 -8.49 19.58
CA ALA A 37 -6.87 -9.34 19.27
C ALA A 37 -7.08 -9.51 17.74
N LEU A 38 -6.64 -8.54 16.93
CA LEU A 38 -6.71 -8.57 15.46
C LEU A 38 -5.46 -9.22 14.82
N GLY A 39 -4.76 -10.08 15.57
CA GLY A 39 -3.65 -10.89 15.08
C GLY A 39 -2.33 -10.12 14.91
N CYS A 40 -2.22 -8.92 15.47
CA CYS A 40 -0.96 -8.21 15.54
C CYS A 40 -0.18 -8.63 16.79
N SER A 41 0.87 -9.44 16.62
CA SER A 41 1.77 -9.74 17.75
C SER A 41 2.64 -8.52 18.03
N LEU A 42 2.48 -7.96 19.23
CA LEU A 42 3.26 -6.84 19.76
C LEU A 42 4.24 -7.37 20.82
N SER A 43 5.45 -6.81 20.85
CA SER A 43 6.40 -7.05 21.93
C SER A 43 6.78 -5.74 22.59
N PHE A 44 6.82 -5.73 23.92
CA PHE A 44 7.10 -4.55 24.73
C PHE A 44 8.43 -4.67 25.45
N PHE A 45 9.07 -3.54 25.73
CA PHE A 45 10.30 -3.51 26.51
C PHE A 45 10.03 -4.05 27.92
N ASN A 46 10.85 -5.01 28.37
CA ASN A 46 10.69 -5.69 29.65
C ASN A 46 9.29 -6.28 29.86
N ASN A 47 8.59 -6.66 28.79
CA ASN A 47 7.19 -7.12 28.82
C ASN A 47 6.24 -6.13 29.50
N PHE A 48 6.56 -4.83 29.49
CA PHE A 48 5.75 -3.78 30.10
C PHE A 48 5.33 -2.75 29.03
N PRO A 49 4.04 -2.63 28.70
CA PRO A 49 3.59 -1.75 27.62
C PRO A 49 3.80 -0.28 27.97
N HIS A 50 3.61 0.12 29.22
CA HIS A 50 3.65 1.51 29.69
C HIS A 50 5.07 2.01 29.99
N TYR A 51 6.04 1.64 29.16
CA TYR A 51 7.46 1.90 29.39
C TYR A 51 7.93 3.29 28.91
N GLY A 52 7.11 3.99 28.13
CA GLY A 52 7.43 5.32 27.59
C GLY A 52 7.34 6.43 28.63
N THR A 53 8.23 7.42 28.54
CA THR A 53 8.22 8.62 29.39
C THR A 53 7.94 9.88 28.58
N SER A 54 7.56 10.97 29.25
CA SER A 54 7.36 12.27 28.61
C SER A 54 8.65 12.74 27.92
N GLY A 55 8.51 13.40 26.78
CA GLY A 55 9.62 13.95 26.01
C GLY A 55 9.28 14.03 24.53
N ARG A 56 10.33 14.05 23.70
CA ARG A 56 10.19 14.09 22.24
C ARG A 56 10.48 12.71 21.64
N ILE A 57 9.62 12.28 20.74
CA ILE A 57 9.82 11.14 19.87
C ILE A 57 10.35 11.68 18.55
N HIS A 58 11.57 11.29 18.16
CA HIS A 58 12.06 11.51 16.81
C HIS A 58 11.56 10.37 15.92
N SER A 59 10.51 10.63 15.15
CA SER A 59 9.79 9.65 14.35
C SER A 59 10.17 9.75 12.88
N PHE A 60 10.66 8.66 12.29
CA PHE A 60 10.93 8.50 10.85
C PHE A 60 9.73 7.82 10.19
N LEU A 61 9.21 8.44 9.14
CA LEU A 61 8.01 8.05 8.42
C LEU A 61 8.40 7.31 7.13
N ASN A 62 7.59 6.33 6.73
CA ASN A 62 7.81 5.54 5.51
C ASN A 62 6.60 5.61 4.57
N ASP A 63 6.84 5.19 3.32
CA ASP A 63 5.82 4.93 2.31
C ASP A 63 4.85 6.12 2.12
N ASP A 64 3.58 5.81 1.84
CA ASP A 64 2.51 6.80 1.68
C ASP A 64 2.31 7.70 2.91
N PHE A 65 2.79 7.32 4.10
CA PHE A 65 2.66 8.15 5.29
C PHE A 65 3.60 9.35 5.27
N ALA A 66 4.87 9.13 4.87
CA ALA A 66 5.83 10.21 4.64
C ALA A 66 5.33 11.16 3.54
N SER A 67 4.83 10.59 2.44
CA SER A 67 4.23 11.34 1.33
C SER A 67 3.06 12.24 1.76
N PHE A 68 2.19 11.73 2.65
CA PHE A 68 1.02 12.45 3.16
C PHE A 68 1.39 13.61 4.10
N VAL A 69 2.37 13.39 4.96
CA VAL A 69 2.86 14.38 5.93
C VAL A 69 3.85 15.37 5.28
N MET A 70 4.36 15.03 4.10
CA MET A 70 5.37 15.78 3.34
C MET A 70 6.72 15.88 4.06
N ARG A 71 7.04 14.88 4.89
CA ARG A 71 8.30 14.80 5.64
C ARG A 71 8.66 13.33 5.85
N ASP A 72 9.95 13.04 5.80
CA ASP A 72 10.49 11.73 6.15
C ASP A 72 10.69 11.58 7.67
N ASP A 73 10.66 12.69 8.42
CA ASP A 73 10.74 12.68 9.87
C ASP A 73 9.89 13.76 10.56
N MET A 74 9.55 13.50 11.83
CA MET A 74 8.80 14.39 12.70
C MET A 74 9.30 14.32 14.13
N GLN A 75 9.18 15.44 14.85
CA GLN A 75 9.34 15.50 16.30
C GLN A 75 7.95 15.48 16.93
N LEU A 76 7.59 14.40 17.62
CA LEU A 76 6.30 14.24 18.28
C LEU A 76 6.48 14.46 19.78
N THR A 77 5.75 15.42 20.36
CA THR A 77 5.85 15.72 21.79
C THR A 77 4.84 14.91 22.58
N VAL A 78 5.30 14.15 23.58
CA VAL A 78 4.47 13.44 24.55
C VAL A 78 4.66 14.08 25.92
N ASN A 79 3.59 14.61 26.49
CA ASN A 79 3.60 15.37 27.75
C ASN A 79 3.21 14.56 28.99
N TYR A 80 3.13 13.23 28.89
CA TYR A 80 2.78 12.34 29.99
C TYR A 80 3.66 11.07 30.00
N ASN A 81 3.80 10.47 31.18
CA ASN A 81 4.50 9.20 31.37
C ASN A 81 3.54 8.01 31.23
N GLY A 82 4.09 6.81 31.00
CA GLY A 82 3.31 5.57 30.95
C GLY A 82 2.65 5.29 29.60
N TRP A 83 3.02 6.02 28.55
CA TRP A 83 2.52 5.76 27.21
C TRP A 83 3.10 4.45 26.64
N VAL A 84 2.42 3.92 25.62
CA VAL A 84 2.71 2.57 25.09
C VAL A 84 3.97 2.58 24.24
N ALA A 85 5.06 2.00 24.75
CA ALA A 85 6.34 1.91 24.04
C ALA A 85 6.55 0.51 23.46
N LEU A 86 6.57 0.42 22.13
CA LEU A 86 6.70 -0.86 21.41
C LEU A 86 8.16 -1.17 21.09
N GLN A 87 8.56 -2.41 21.34
CA GLN A 87 9.84 -2.93 20.88
C GLN A 87 9.74 -3.48 19.45
N ARG A 88 8.67 -4.23 19.15
CA ARG A 88 8.40 -4.79 17.81
C ARG A 88 6.90 -4.97 17.59
N ALA A 89 6.51 -5.00 16.32
CA ALA A 89 5.18 -5.34 15.87
C ALA A 89 5.28 -6.21 14.60
N ASN A 90 4.53 -7.31 14.53
CA ASN A 90 4.40 -8.08 13.29
C ASN A 90 3.37 -7.42 12.37
N ALA A 91 3.78 -6.31 11.75
CA ALA A 91 2.95 -5.43 10.92
C ALA A 91 3.83 -4.63 9.93
N SER A 92 3.19 -3.95 8.98
CA SER A 92 3.86 -3.01 8.08
C SER A 92 4.09 -1.68 8.82
N ILE A 93 5.36 -1.35 9.07
CA ILE A 93 5.73 -0.20 9.90
C ILE A 93 5.69 1.10 9.08
N LEU A 94 4.76 1.98 9.42
CA LEU A 94 4.60 3.30 8.81
C LEU A 94 5.52 4.34 9.45
N ALA A 95 5.79 4.18 10.74
CA ALA A 95 6.71 5.06 11.45
C ALA A 95 7.50 4.29 12.52
N LYS A 96 8.81 4.51 12.54
CA LYS A 96 9.71 4.12 13.64
C LYS A 96 10.17 5.38 14.36
N GLY A 97 10.61 5.27 15.61
CA GLY A 97 11.20 6.44 16.25
C GLY A 97 12.11 6.11 17.42
N TYR A 98 12.95 7.08 17.75
CA TYR A 98 13.70 7.14 19.00
C TYR A 98 12.90 7.91 20.03
N PHE A 99 12.77 7.35 21.23
CA PHE A 99 11.94 7.93 22.27
C PHE A 99 12.47 7.62 23.68
N PRO A 100 12.22 8.52 24.64
CA PRO A 100 12.64 8.31 26.02
C PRO A 100 11.76 7.25 26.70
N THR A 101 12.40 6.37 27.46
CA THR A 101 11.76 5.36 28.31
C THR A 101 12.35 5.40 29.71
N VAL A 102 11.72 4.69 30.65
CA VAL A 102 12.24 4.53 32.02
C VAL A 102 13.66 3.95 32.03
N GLY A 103 14.02 3.14 31.03
CA GLY A 103 15.34 2.53 30.88
C GLY A 103 16.27 3.24 29.90
N GLY A 104 16.08 4.54 29.67
CA GLY A 104 16.84 5.34 28.70
C GLY A 104 16.17 5.45 27.33
N GLU A 105 16.85 6.08 26.37
CA GLU A 105 16.33 6.18 25.00
C GLU A 105 16.25 4.79 24.34
N ARG A 106 15.16 4.54 23.62
CA ARG A 106 14.90 3.30 22.88
C ARG A 106 14.40 3.61 21.48
N GLU A 107 14.56 2.66 20.59
CA GLU A 107 14.01 2.69 19.24
C GLU A 107 12.89 1.65 19.11
N GLY A 108 11.80 2.01 18.43
CA GLY A 108 10.77 1.05 18.10
C GLY A 108 9.68 1.58 17.18
N PRO A 109 8.68 0.75 16.82
CA PRO A 109 7.53 1.18 16.05
C PRO A 109 6.71 2.25 16.79
N VAL A 110 6.39 3.33 16.10
CA VAL A 110 5.48 4.38 16.59
C VAL A 110 4.13 4.27 15.89
N ALA A 111 4.10 3.91 14.61
CA ALA A 111 2.86 3.58 13.91
C ALA A 111 3.04 2.48 12.87
N PHE A 112 1.96 1.73 12.64
CA PHE A 112 1.93 0.64 11.68
C PHE A 112 0.52 0.36 11.19
N PHE A 113 0.41 -0.48 10.17
CA PHE A 113 -0.85 -1.10 9.80
C PHE A 113 -0.68 -2.59 9.57
N LYS A 114 -1.79 -3.34 9.69
CA LYS A 114 -1.84 -4.77 9.40
C LYS A 114 -3.15 -5.12 8.70
N LYS A 115 -3.07 -5.96 7.68
CA LYS A 115 -4.26 -6.59 7.08
C LYS A 115 -4.78 -7.71 7.98
N TYR A 116 -6.09 -7.76 8.17
CA TYR A 116 -6.76 -8.81 8.93
C TYR A 116 -8.06 -9.22 8.21
N GLY A 117 -8.10 -10.45 7.70
CA GLY A 117 -9.14 -10.84 6.74
C GLY A 117 -9.10 -9.91 5.51
N ASN A 118 -10.27 -9.34 5.18
CA ASN A 118 -10.40 -8.39 4.08
C ASN A 118 -10.21 -6.92 4.52
N GLY A 119 -10.06 -6.64 5.81
CA GLY A 119 -9.92 -5.29 6.35
C GLY A 119 -8.50 -4.92 6.77
N VAL A 120 -8.39 -3.75 7.40
CA VAL A 120 -7.11 -3.16 7.81
C VAL A 120 -7.21 -2.56 9.20
N VAL A 121 -6.20 -2.81 10.02
CA VAL A 121 -6.03 -2.20 11.33
C VAL A 121 -4.83 -1.27 11.29
N TYR A 122 -5.06 0.00 11.61
CA TYR A 122 -4.03 1.01 11.83
C TYR A 122 -3.81 1.18 13.33
N TYR A 123 -2.56 1.36 13.73
CA TYR A 123 -2.20 1.67 15.10
C TYR A 123 -1.16 2.80 15.15
N SER A 124 -1.32 3.68 16.13
CA SER A 124 -0.24 4.56 16.56
C SER A 124 -0.07 4.54 18.09
N ALA A 125 1.17 4.39 18.54
CA ALA A 125 1.54 4.60 19.93
C ALA A 125 1.39 6.08 20.34
N TYR A 126 1.48 6.99 19.37
CA TYR A 126 1.31 8.42 19.56
C TYR A 126 -0.15 8.85 19.33
N HIS A 127 -0.67 9.67 20.23
CA HIS A 127 -1.93 10.36 20.03
C HIS A 127 -1.82 11.79 20.58
N THR A 128 -2.58 12.69 19.99
CA THR A 128 -2.67 14.09 20.41
C THR A 128 -4.13 14.53 20.25
N GLY A 129 -4.57 15.43 21.13
CA GLY A 129 -5.85 16.14 20.96
C GLY A 129 -5.77 17.27 19.92
N GLU A 130 -4.55 17.60 19.47
CA GLU A 130 -4.32 18.62 18.45
C GLU A 130 -4.53 18.06 17.05
N ASP A 131 -5.01 18.93 16.17
CA ASP A 131 -5.17 18.64 14.76
C ASP A 131 -3.80 18.55 14.07
N SER A 132 -3.36 17.34 13.75
CA SER A 132 -2.07 17.07 13.13
C SER A 132 -2.21 16.24 11.86
N LEU A 133 -1.32 16.46 10.89
CA LEU A 133 -1.26 15.62 9.68
C LEU A 133 -1.01 14.14 10.01
N TYR A 134 -0.30 13.91 11.11
CA TYR A 134 -0.05 12.57 11.65
C TYR A 134 -1.37 11.84 11.96
N MET A 135 -2.25 12.45 12.78
CA MET A 135 -3.54 11.85 13.11
C MET A 135 -4.49 11.80 11.91
N ARG A 136 -4.51 12.88 11.12
CA ARG A 136 -5.35 13.02 9.92
C ARG A 136 -5.16 11.86 8.95
N TYR A 137 -3.92 11.42 8.72
CA TYR A 137 -3.64 10.26 7.87
C TYR A 137 -4.42 9.02 8.32
N PHE A 138 -4.35 8.66 9.60
CA PHE A 138 -5.03 7.46 10.12
C PHE A 138 -6.55 7.59 10.08
N ILE A 139 -7.08 8.76 10.41
CA ILE A 139 -8.52 9.03 10.35
C ILE A 139 -9.03 8.83 8.92
N PHE A 140 -8.39 9.43 7.92
CA PHE A 140 -8.88 9.35 6.54
C PHE A 140 -8.60 8.02 5.87
N ARG A 141 -7.48 7.36 6.18
CA ARG A 141 -7.25 5.96 5.78
C ARG A 141 -8.30 5.01 6.35
N THR A 142 -8.84 5.32 7.52
CA THR A 142 -9.88 4.51 8.16
C THR A 142 -11.26 4.83 7.60
N ALA A 143 -11.63 6.11 7.53
CA ALA A 143 -12.95 6.54 7.09
C ALA A 143 -13.19 6.36 5.58
N TYR A 144 -12.17 6.61 4.76
CA TYR A 144 -12.29 6.71 3.31
C TYR A 144 -11.33 5.80 2.55
N GLY A 145 -10.66 4.86 3.24
CA GLY A 145 -9.66 3.99 2.64
C GLY A 145 -10.17 3.12 1.48
N MET A 146 -11.48 2.82 1.44
CA MET A 146 -12.08 2.10 0.31
C MET A 146 -11.90 2.83 -1.03
N LEU A 147 -11.95 4.17 -1.04
CA LEU A 147 -11.72 4.97 -2.25
C LEU A 147 -10.32 4.74 -2.82
N VAL A 148 -9.33 4.57 -1.94
CA VAL A 148 -7.96 4.27 -2.38
C VAL A 148 -7.84 2.82 -2.82
N ASP A 149 -8.44 1.88 -2.09
CA ASP A 149 -8.37 0.45 -2.41
C ASP A 149 -8.95 0.16 -3.81
N GLU A 150 -10.04 0.82 -4.19
CA GLU A 150 -10.62 0.74 -5.53
C GLU A 150 -9.62 1.17 -6.63
N LEU A 151 -8.87 2.26 -6.39
CA LEU A 151 -7.85 2.74 -7.32
C LEU A 151 -6.62 1.86 -7.35
N LEU A 152 -6.19 1.35 -6.21
CA LEU A 152 -5.09 0.40 -6.12
C LEU A 152 -5.45 -0.90 -6.85
N GLN A 153 -6.69 -1.36 -6.75
CA GLN A 153 -7.19 -2.51 -7.50
C GLN A 153 -7.19 -2.24 -9.01
N LYS A 154 -7.59 -1.04 -9.43
CA LYS A 154 -7.56 -0.62 -10.84
C LYS A 154 -6.13 -0.53 -11.39
N ALA A 155 -5.20 0.03 -10.63
CA ALA A 155 -3.78 0.03 -10.99
C ALA A 155 -3.20 -1.39 -11.07
N TRP A 156 -3.55 -2.26 -10.12
CA TRP A 156 -3.16 -3.67 -10.13
C TRP A 156 -3.71 -4.43 -11.33
N TYR A 157 -4.96 -4.16 -11.72
CA TYR A 157 -5.58 -4.73 -12.92
C TYR A 157 -4.74 -4.47 -14.17
N TRP A 158 -4.11 -3.30 -14.28
CA TRP A 158 -3.20 -2.96 -15.38
C TRP A 158 -1.73 -3.39 -15.14
N GLY A 159 -1.42 -3.94 -13.97
CA GLY A 159 -0.05 -4.33 -13.60
C GLY A 159 0.88 -3.14 -13.37
N GLN A 160 0.32 -2.01 -12.92
CA GLN A 160 1.07 -0.79 -12.61
C GLN A 160 1.66 -0.84 -11.19
N SER A 161 2.83 -0.22 -11.01
CA SER A 161 3.44 0.01 -9.69
C SER A 161 2.97 1.35 -9.12
N ILE A 162 2.73 1.39 -7.81
CA ILE A 162 2.22 2.60 -7.14
C ILE A 162 3.38 3.48 -6.72
N ALA A 163 3.31 4.77 -7.08
CA ALA A 163 4.27 5.81 -6.66
C ALA A 163 3.71 6.69 -5.54
N LEU A 164 2.39 6.87 -5.51
CA LEU A 164 1.69 7.63 -4.48
C LEU A 164 0.29 7.04 -4.30
N SER A 165 -0.15 6.83 -3.06
CA SER A 165 -1.58 6.68 -2.75
C SER A 165 -1.96 7.59 -1.59
N VAL A 166 -3.05 8.34 -1.76
CA VAL A 166 -3.55 9.30 -0.78
C VAL A 166 -5.07 9.24 -0.75
N VAL A 167 -5.62 9.41 0.45
CA VAL A 167 -7.00 9.83 0.65
C VAL A 167 -7.02 10.93 1.69
N ASP A 168 -7.76 11.99 1.39
CA ASP A 168 -7.82 13.17 2.22
C ASP A 168 -9.16 13.87 2.00
N THR A 169 -9.45 14.86 2.83
CA THR A 169 -10.49 15.85 2.60
C THR A 169 -9.83 17.23 2.60
N PHE A 170 -10.61 18.29 2.42
CA PHE A 170 -10.18 19.63 2.80
C PHE A 170 -10.97 20.11 4.01
N LYS A 171 -10.33 20.83 4.93
CA LYS A 171 -11.06 21.51 6.01
C LYS A 171 -11.74 22.79 5.49
N GLY A 172 -12.57 23.40 6.33
CA GLY A 172 -13.30 24.63 5.98
C GLY A 172 -12.39 25.80 5.58
N ASP A 173 -11.16 25.83 6.08
CA ASP A 173 -10.13 26.85 5.86
C ASP A 173 -9.01 26.42 4.90
N GLU A 174 -9.04 25.20 4.37
CA GLU A 174 -8.01 24.67 3.47
C GLU A 174 -8.42 24.78 2.00
N TYR A 175 -7.68 25.55 1.19
CA TYR A 175 -7.93 25.68 -0.25
C TYR A 175 -7.14 24.69 -1.11
N ALA A 176 -6.03 24.21 -0.58
CA ALA A 176 -5.10 23.31 -1.26
C ALA A 176 -4.49 22.32 -0.27
N ARG A 177 -4.13 21.14 -0.77
CA ARG A 177 -3.31 20.14 -0.09
C ARG A 177 -2.14 19.80 -0.99
N SER A 178 -1.01 19.46 -0.37
CA SER A 178 0.18 19.04 -1.10
C SER A 178 0.68 17.71 -0.55
N TYR A 179 1.25 16.93 -1.45
CA TYR A 179 1.82 15.61 -1.18
C TYR A 179 3.15 15.49 -1.89
N THR A 180 4.05 14.67 -1.36
CA THR A 180 5.37 14.44 -1.96
C THR A 180 5.50 13.00 -2.41
N CYS A 181 6.13 12.75 -3.54
CA CYS A 181 6.43 11.40 -4.01
C CYS A 181 7.62 11.40 -4.96
N THR A 182 8.27 10.25 -5.11
CA THR A 182 9.24 10.05 -6.18
C THR A 182 8.50 9.58 -7.43
N LEU A 183 8.33 10.48 -8.41
CA LEU A 183 7.71 10.12 -9.69
C LEU A 183 8.64 9.25 -10.50
N PRO A 184 8.23 8.04 -10.88
CA PRO A 184 9.09 7.13 -11.62
C PRO A 184 9.14 7.51 -13.11
N GLN A 185 10.23 7.13 -13.78
CA GLN A 185 10.36 7.29 -15.22
C GLN A 185 9.34 6.44 -16.01
N GLY A 186 8.76 6.99 -17.07
CA GLY A 186 7.94 6.25 -18.03
C GLY A 186 6.49 6.70 -18.09
N ALA A 187 5.59 5.81 -18.52
CA ALA A 187 4.16 6.07 -18.58
C ALA A 187 3.56 6.06 -17.17
N ILE A 188 2.89 7.16 -16.81
CA ILE A 188 2.24 7.37 -15.53
C ILE A 188 0.75 7.58 -15.78
N THR A 189 -0.06 6.99 -14.91
CA THR A 189 -1.49 7.24 -14.81
C THR A 189 -1.80 7.81 -13.43
N ILE A 190 -2.49 8.94 -13.39
CA ILE A 190 -3.04 9.54 -12.18
C ILE A 190 -4.51 9.13 -12.14
N TYR A 191 -4.90 8.42 -11.09
CA TYR A 191 -6.28 8.11 -10.77
C TYR A 191 -6.78 9.08 -9.70
N LEU A 192 -7.93 9.69 -9.98
CA LEU A 192 -8.50 10.75 -9.16
C LEU A 192 -10.04 10.68 -9.16
N PRO A 193 -10.63 9.70 -8.46
CA PRO A 193 -12.06 9.63 -8.29
C PRO A 193 -12.45 10.70 -7.27
N THR A 194 -13.17 11.71 -7.74
CA THR A 194 -13.75 12.72 -6.87
C THR A 194 -15.24 12.83 -7.12
N THR A 195 -15.98 13.06 -6.03
CA THR A 195 -17.42 13.37 -6.10
C THR A 195 -17.68 14.85 -6.39
N TYR A 196 -16.60 15.63 -6.56
CA TYR A 196 -16.62 17.06 -6.83
C TYR A 196 -15.34 17.46 -7.58
N PRO A 197 -15.37 18.53 -8.40
CA PRO A 197 -14.20 18.95 -9.16
C PRO A 197 -13.05 19.40 -8.24
N VAL A 198 -11.84 18.93 -8.54
CA VAL A 198 -10.58 19.36 -7.93
C VAL A 198 -9.58 19.67 -9.02
N GLN A 199 -8.64 20.59 -8.79
CA GLN A 199 -7.51 20.77 -9.70
C GLN A 199 -6.30 20.03 -9.14
N VAL A 200 -5.56 19.35 -10.01
CA VAL A 200 -4.31 18.67 -9.65
C VAL A 200 -3.17 19.24 -10.46
N ASP A 201 -2.14 19.72 -9.75
CA ASP A 201 -0.91 20.20 -10.36
C ASP A 201 0.26 19.35 -9.85
N ILE A 202 1.11 18.93 -10.79
CA ILE A 202 2.32 18.16 -10.45
C ILE A 202 3.55 19.00 -10.79
N PHE A 203 4.38 19.25 -9.78
CA PHE A 203 5.64 19.94 -9.92
C PHE A 203 6.80 18.99 -9.64
N ALA A 204 7.83 19.02 -10.48
CA ALA A 204 9.11 18.40 -10.19
C ALA A 204 10.23 19.40 -10.48
N ASN A 205 11.23 19.49 -9.61
CA ASN A 205 12.35 20.44 -9.77
C ASN A 205 11.89 21.89 -10.05
N LYS A 206 10.82 22.35 -9.36
CA LYS A 206 10.17 23.66 -9.53
C LYS A 206 9.57 23.91 -10.93
N LYS A 207 9.44 22.88 -11.77
CA LYS A 207 8.77 22.95 -13.07
C LYS A 207 7.42 22.26 -12.98
N LEU A 208 6.39 22.90 -13.55
CA LEU A 208 5.08 22.28 -13.72
C LEU A 208 5.20 21.19 -14.79
N LEU A 209 4.96 19.94 -14.41
CA LEU A 209 4.90 18.80 -15.34
C LEU A 209 3.53 18.70 -16.00
N GLY A 210 2.48 19.09 -15.27
CA GLY A 210 1.14 19.19 -15.80
C GLY A 210 0.16 19.72 -14.75
N SER A 211 -0.94 20.27 -15.26
CA SER A 211 -2.03 20.85 -14.49
C SER A 211 -3.33 20.38 -15.13
N TRP A 212 -4.22 19.85 -14.30
CA TRP A 212 -5.47 19.26 -14.76
C TRP A 212 -6.60 19.70 -13.84
N ASP A 213 -7.60 20.36 -14.39
CA ASP A 213 -8.90 20.45 -13.74
C ASP A 213 -9.57 19.09 -13.89
N SER A 214 -9.84 18.43 -12.76
CA SER A 214 -10.48 17.13 -12.79
C SER A 214 -11.83 17.24 -13.46
N GLY A 215 -12.64 18.28 -13.19
CA GLY A 215 -14.05 18.30 -13.61
C GLY A 215 -14.75 16.98 -13.24
N PHE A 216 -14.79 16.04 -14.20
CA PHE A 216 -15.17 14.62 -14.03
C PHE A 216 -14.17 13.59 -14.62
N ILE A 217 -13.01 14.04 -15.11
CA ILE A 217 -11.88 13.20 -15.52
C ILE A 217 -11.31 12.53 -14.29
N THR A 218 -11.42 11.20 -14.25
CA THR A 218 -10.93 10.37 -13.14
C THR A 218 -9.59 9.72 -13.43
N GLU A 219 -9.09 9.85 -14.67
CA GLU A 219 -7.87 9.23 -15.16
C GLU A 219 -7.10 10.18 -16.07
N ILE A 220 -5.84 10.43 -15.72
CA ILE A 220 -4.94 11.29 -16.49
C ILE A 220 -3.69 10.49 -16.81
N SER A 221 -3.34 10.37 -18.09
CA SER A 221 -2.10 9.71 -18.52
C SER A 221 -1.07 10.73 -18.96
N LEU A 222 0.15 10.60 -18.47
CA LEU A 222 1.30 11.40 -18.89
C LEU A 222 2.56 10.56 -19.00
N TYR A 223 3.57 11.08 -19.70
CA TYR A 223 4.89 10.47 -19.77
C TYR A 223 5.90 11.30 -18.98
N ASN A 224 6.58 10.68 -18.03
CA ASN A 224 7.63 11.30 -17.24
C ASN A 224 9.02 10.85 -17.78
N PRO A 225 9.87 11.77 -18.26
CA PRO A 225 11.12 11.41 -18.93
C PRO A 225 12.20 10.86 -18.00
N ALA A 226 12.17 11.16 -16.70
CA ALA A 226 13.18 10.74 -15.73
C ALA A 226 12.57 10.58 -14.33
N THR A 227 13.13 9.68 -13.53
CA THR A 227 12.74 9.54 -12.11
C THR A 227 13.17 10.78 -11.34
N GLN A 228 12.25 11.41 -10.61
CA GLN A 228 12.50 12.66 -9.89
C GLN A 228 11.49 12.86 -8.76
N ASP A 229 11.89 13.55 -7.70
CA ASP A 229 10.98 13.94 -6.64
C ASP A 229 10.01 15.01 -7.12
N ALA A 230 8.77 14.86 -6.71
CA ALA A 230 7.68 15.71 -7.12
C ALA A 230 6.76 16.07 -5.97
N THR A 231 6.18 17.25 -6.09
CA THR A 231 5.10 17.73 -5.24
C THR A 231 3.82 17.74 -6.04
N VAL A 232 2.80 17.07 -5.51
CA VAL A 232 1.45 17.06 -6.08
C VAL A 232 0.60 17.98 -5.26
N TYR A 233 0.05 19.02 -5.88
CA TYR A 233 -0.93 19.91 -5.28
C TYR A 233 -2.32 19.50 -5.73
N VAL A 234 -3.25 19.46 -4.79
CA VAL A 234 -4.68 19.26 -5.05
C VAL A 234 -5.40 20.49 -4.51
N TYR A 235 -6.16 21.16 -5.36
CA TYR A 235 -6.92 22.36 -5.03
C TYR A 235 -8.42 22.06 -5.07
N GLN A 236 -9.18 22.71 -4.19
CA GLN A 236 -10.63 22.71 -4.31
C GLN A 236 -11.08 23.66 -5.41
N SER A 237 -11.71 23.14 -6.46
CA SER A 237 -12.28 23.99 -7.51
C SER A 237 -13.54 24.73 -7.02
N ASN A 238 -14.29 24.13 -6.09
CA ASN A 238 -15.42 24.74 -5.38
C ASN A 238 -15.28 24.49 -3.87
N ARG A 239 -15.69 25.45 -3.03
CA ARG A 239 -15.66 25.31 -1.56
C ARG A 239 -16.57 24.15 -1.12
N ALA A 240 -15.99 22.98 -0.94
CA ALA A 240 -16.67 21.74 -0.62
C ALA A 240 -15.91 21.04 0.52
N ALA A 241 -15.87 21.70 1.67
CA ALA A 241 -15.19 21.21 2.86
C ALA A 241 -15.69 19.81 3.25
N TYR A 242 -14.77 19.01 3.76
CA TYR A 242 -14.95 17.64 4.25
C TYR A 242 -15.46 16.63 3.22
N LYS A 243 -15.52 17.00 1.93
CA LYS A 243 -15.69 16.00 0.87
C LYS A 243 -14.37 15.26 0.65
N PRO A 244 -14.39 13.91 0.64
CA PRO A 244 -13.19 13.13 0.42
C PRO A 244 -12.80 13.09 -1.06
N PHE A 245 -11.50 13.03 -1.28
CA PHE A 245 -10.90 12.66 -2.55
C PHE A 245 -9.84 11.60 -2.34
N ALA A 246 -9.63 10.75 -3.33
CA ALA A 246 -8.50 9.85 -3.40
C ALA A 246 -7.63 10.20 -4.60
N LEU A 247 -6.32 9.98 -4.46
CA LEU A 247 -5.33 10.23 -5.49
C LEU A 247 -4.37 9.04 -5.51
N VAL A 248 -4.24 8.39 -6.66
CA VAL A 248 -3.22 7.36 -6.88
C VAL A 248 -2.41 7.71 -8.10
N ILE A 249 -1.09 7.77 -7.96
CA ILE A 249 -0.17 7.88 -9.09
C ILE A 249 0.47 6.51 -9.29
N ALA A 250 0.26 5.94 -10.47
CA ALA A 250 0.73 4.61 -10.82
C ALA A 250 1.57 4.65 -12.10
N GLN A 251 2.58 3.80 -12.17
CA GLN A 251 3.50 3.68 -13.28
C GLN A 251 3.26 2.38 -14.04
N GLY A 252 3.20 2.49 -15.35
CA GLY A 252 3.06 1.35 -16.26
C GLY A 252 2.04 1.65 -17.34
N ARG A 253 2.14 0.92 -18.45
CA ARG A 253 1.22 1.07 -19.58
C ARG A 253 -0.02 0.21 -19.37
N CYS A 254 -1.19 0.80 -19.56
CA CYS A 254 -2.47 0.08 -19.55
C CYS A 254 -2.71 -0.65 -20.89
N ILE A 255 -1.90 -1.67 -21.19
CA ILE A 255 -1.99 -2.41 -22.47
C ILE A 255 -2.91 -3.62 -22.36
N LEU A 256 -2.63 -4.51 -21.39
CA LEU A 256 -3.39 -5.75 -21.20
C LEU A 256 -4.01 -5.76 -19.80
N PRO A 257 -5.27 -6.17 -19.68
CA PRO A 257 -5.89 -6.38 -18.39
C PRO A 257 -5.31 -7.61 -17.69
N TYR A 258 -5.32 -7.60 -16.35
CA TYR A 258 -4.78 -8.64 -15.47
C TYR A 258 -3.32 -9.00 -15.73
N MET A 259 -2.48 -8.03 -16.07
CA MET A 259 -1.06 -8.25 -16.38
C MET A 259 -0.29 -9.07 -15.34
N PRO A 260 -0.49 -8.91 -14.02
CA PRO A 260 0.14 -9.78 -13.03
C PRO A 260 -0.20 -11.26 -13.24
N VAL A 261 -1.46 -11.58 -13.55
CA VAL A 261 -1.93 -12.96 -13.80
C VAL A 261 -1.38 -13.50 -15.12
N VAL A 262 -1.32 -12.65 -16.15
CA VAL A 262 -0.74 -13.00 -17.45
C VAL A 262 0.75 -13.35 -17.29
N ARG A 263 1.51 -12.54 -16.54
CA ARG A 263 2.94 -12.79 -16.26
C ARG A 263 3.15 -14.11 -15.52
N LEU A 264 2.35 -14.39 -14.50
CA LEU A 264 2.43 -15.65 -13.74
C LEU A 264 2.09 -16.86 -14.63
N SER A 265 1.02 -16.75 -15.43
CA SER A 265 0.60 -17.81 -16.36
C SER A 265 1.68 -18.11 -17.41
N MET A 266 2.26 -17.07 -18.01
CA MET A 266 3.37 -17.22 -18.96
C MET A 266 4.59 -17.86 -18.31
N GLY A 267 4.94 -17.46 -17.07
CA GLY A 267 6.03 -18.07 -16.31
C GLY A 267 5.81 -19.56 -16.06
N ALA A 268 4.61 -19.95 -15.63
CA ALA A 268 4.25 -21.35 -15.42
C ALA A 268 4.34 -22.18 -16.72
N ILE A 269 3.81 -21.64 -17.83
CA ILE A 269 3.89 -22.27 -19.14
C ILE A 269 5.35 -22.44 -19.60
N ALA A 270 6.20 -21.42 -19.38
CA ALA A 270 7.62 -21.48 -19.72
C ALA A 270 8.34 -22.58 -18.92
N VAL A 271 8.05 -22.72 -17.62
CA VAL A 271 8.59 -23.80 -16.78
C VAL A 271 8.14 -25.17 -17.28
N ILE A 272 6.87 -25.35 -17.63
CA ILE A 272 6.35 -26.60 -18.19
C ILE A 272 7.07 -26.94 -19.50
N MET A 273 7.24 -25.96 -20.40
CA MET A 273 7.97 -26.17 -21.66
C MET A 273 9.43 -26.55 -21.42
N LEU A 274 10.09 -25.91 -20.46
CA LEU A 274 11.49 -26.17 -20.12
C LEU A 274 11.67 -27.57 -19.50
N LEU A 275 10.77 -27.98 -18.61
CA LEU A 275 10.71 -29.34 -18.09
C LEU A 275 10.43 -30.36 -19.20
N GLY A 276 9.49 -30.09 -20.10
CA GLY A 276 9.22 -30.95 -21.25
C GLY A 276 10.42 -31.09 -22.19
N PHE A 277 11.11 -29.99 -22.46
CA PHE A 277 12.30 -29.98 -23.33
C PHE A 277 13.49 -30.70 -22.69
N THR A 278 13.77 -30.44 -21.42
CA THR A 278 14.82 -31.14 -20.66
C THR A 278 14.51 -32.63 -20.55
N TRP A 279 13.25 -33.00 -20.27
CA TRP A 279 12.84 -34.40 -20.23
C TRP A 279 12.99 -35.10 -21.59
N LYS A 280 12.62 -34.43 -22.69
CA LYS A 280 12.86 -34.90 -24.05
C LYS A 280 14.34 -35.08 -24.36
N ARG A 281 15.21 -34.18 -23.87
CA ARG A 281 16.67 -34.24 -24.04
C ARG A 281 17.29 -35.40 -23.26
N ILE A 282 16.80 -35.69 -22.06
CA ILE A 282 17.27 -36.81 -21.22
C ILE A 282 16.76 -38.16 -21.77
N ASN A 283 15.54 -38.19 -22.34
CA ASN A 283 14.93 -39.41 -22.88
C ASN A 283 14.68 -39.34 -24.40
N PRO A 284 15.72 -39.15 -25.25
CA PRO A 284 15.54 -38.93 -26.68
C PRO A 284 14.88 -40.12 -27.38
N ARG A 285 15.11 -41.35 -26.89
CA ARG A 285 14.54 -42.59 -27.45
C ARG A 285 13.03 -42.73 -27.27
N LYS A 286 12.43 -42.06 -26.26
CA LYS A 286 10.97 -42.09 -26.04
C LYS A 286 10.20 -41.13 -26.96
N PHE A 287 10.88 -40.09 -27.46
CA PHE A 287 10.28 -39.01 -28.27
C PHE A 287 10.79 -38.95 -29.71
N ALA A 288 11.77 -39.78 -30.08
CA ALA A 288 12.12 -40.03 -31.47
C ALA A 288 11.04 -40.93 -32.07
N GLY A 289 10.18 -40.36 -32.93
CA GLY A 289 9.25 -41.15 -33.73
C GLY A 289 10.02 -42.22 -34.49
N LYS A 290 9.54 -43.47 -34.46
CA LYS A 290 10.06 -44.55 -35.32
C LYS A 290 10.00 -44.04 -36.76
N ARG A 291 11.15 -43.73 -37.37
CA ARG A 291 11.24 -43.58 -38.83
C ARG A 291 10.77 -44.90 -39.43
N ARG A 292 9.55 -44.96 -39.97
CA ARG A 292 9.15 -46.02 -40.88
C ARG A 292 10.00 -45.85 -42.14
N TYR A 293 11.11 -46.57 -42.19
CA TYR A 293 11.80 -46.83 -43.45
C TYR A 293 10.87 -47.73 -44.26
N TRP A 294 10.25 -47.17 -45.31
CA TRP A 294 9.67 -47.97 -46.38
C TRP A 294 10.83 -48.63 -47.14
N PHE A 295 11.12 -49.88 -46.80
CA PHE A 295 11.97 -50.72 -47.64
C PHE A 295 11.25 -50.92 -48.97
N ARG A 296 11.93 -50.52 -50.05
CA ARG A 296 11.55 -50.78 -51.43
C ARG A 296 11.94 -52.23 -51.72
N ASP A 297 11.02 -53.15 -51.46
CA ASP A 297 11.19 -54.55 -51.82
C ASP A 297 11.35 -54.68 -53.34
N GLY A 298 12.37 -55.44 -53.71
CA GLY A 298 12.66 -55.77 -55.09
C GLY A 298 11.59 -56.66 -55.70
N HIS A 299 11.24 -56.35 -56.94
CA HIS A 299 10.77 -57.37 -57.87
C HIS A 299 11.76 -57.45 -59.03
N PHE A 300 12.58 -58.50 -58.96
CA PHE A 300 13.10 -59.18 -60.15
C PHE A 300 11.91 -59.68 -60.97
N ILE A 301 11.79 -59.27 -62.23
CA ILE A 301 11.02 -60.02 -63.23
C ILE A 301 11.91 -60.24 -64.46
N HIS A 302 12.28 -61.51 -64.57
CA HIS A 302 12.71 -62.37 -65.68
C HIS A 302 13.36 -61.86 -66.98
N ARG A 303 14.33 -62.71 -67.36
CA ARG A 303 15.12 -62.87 -68.58
C ARG A 303 14.37 -62.74 -69.91
N GLN A 304 15.19 -62.34 -70.88
CA GLN A 304 15.04 -62.26 -72.33
C GLN A 304 14.66 -63.57 -73.07
N LYS A 305 14.21 -63.33 -74.32
CA LYS A 305 14.05 -64.17 -75.52
C LYS A 305 12.74 -64.94 -75.67
#